data_AF-A0AAE0PK42-F1
#
_entry.id   AF-A0AAE0PK42-F1
#
_cell.length_a   1.000
_cell.length_b   1.000
_cell.length_c   1.000
_cell.angle_alpha   90.00
_cell.angle_beta   90.00
_cell.angle_gamma   90.00
#
_symmetry.space_group_name_H-M   'P 1'
#
loop_
_entity.id
_entity.type
_entity.pdbx_description
1 polymer ?
#
loop_
_entity_poly.entity_id
_entity_poly.type
_entity_poly.pdbx_seq_one_letter_code
_entity_poly.pdbx_strand_id
1 'polypeptide(L)' 'MALTQLAHSASAILPIVLPSLAAIFVCALIQQLFFSSNPLSKVPTVGDEYGGYEKKRQAYLTRAKDLYVEGYTK' A
#
# COMPACT_ATOMS: atom_id res chain seq x y z
N MET A 1 -6.45 22.47 41.46
CA MET A 1 -7.10 21.26 42.02
C MET A 1 -7.85 20.43 40.96
N ALA A 2 -8.61 21.04 40.05
CA ALA A 2 -9.31 20.30 38.97
C ALA A 2 -8.35 19.62 37.96
N LEU A 3 -7.31 20.33 37.51
CA LEU A 3 -6.30 19.82 36.57
C LEU A 3 -5.54 18.59 37.11
N THR A 4 -5.21 18.60 38.41
CA THR A 4 -4.53 17.50 39.09
C THR A 4 -5.43 16.26 39.24
N GLN A 5 -6.74 16.44 39.41
CA GLN A 5 -7.68 15.31 39.42
C GLN A 5 -7.90 14.72 38.02
N LEU A 6 -7.99 15.58 36.99
CA LEU A 6 -8.08 15.13 35.60
C LEU A 6 -6.85 14.30 35.20
N ALA A 7 -5.64 14.78 35.53
CA ALA A 7 -4.39 14.07 35.26
C ALA A 7 -4.32 12.72 35.99
N HIS A 8 -4.77 12.67 37.25
CA HIS A 8 -4.80 11.44 38.03
C HIS A 8 -5.78 10.40 37.44
N SER A 9 -7.00 10.82 37.10
CA SER A 9 -7.99 9.94 36.46
C SER A 9 -7.54 9.47 35.08
N ALA A 10 -6.92 10.34 34.28
CA ALA A 10 -6.35 9.96 32.99
C ALA A 10 -5.22 8.93 33.16
N SER A 11 -4.35 9.11 34.15
CA SER A 11 -3.23 8.20 34.44
C SER A 11 -3.68 6.81 34.90
N ALA A 12 -4.87 6.70 35.50
CA ALA A 12 -5.45 5.42 35.90
C ALA A 12 -6.06 4.65 34.72
N ILE A 13 -6.55 5.36 33.70
CA ILE A 13 -7.24 4.77 32.54
C ILE A 13 -6.28 4.45 31.39
N LEU A 14 -5.21 5.24 31.26
CA LEU A 14 -4.15 5.09 30.25
C LEU A 14 -3.60 3.65 30.14
N PRO A 15 -3.25 2.94 31.24
CA PRO A 15 -2.71 1.58 31.19
C PRO A 15 -3.67 0.55 30.59
N ILE A 16 -4.99 0.85 30.59
CA ILE A 16 -6.04 -0.03 30.07
C ILE A 16 -6.31 0.29 28.60
N VAL A 17 -6.37 1.59 28.25
CA VAL A 17 -6.76 2.03 26.90
C VAL A 17 -5.59 1.96 25.91
N LEU A 18 -4.37 2.27 26.35
CA LEU A 18 -3.18 2.27 25.50
C LEU A 18 -2.89 0.90 24.85
N PRO A 19 -2.93 -0.24 25.56
CA PRO A 19 -2.70 -1.55 24.92
C PRO A 19 -3.80 -1.90 23.92
N SER A 20 -5.06 -1.52 24.18
CA SER A 20 -6.16 -1.73 23.23
C SER A 20 -5.97 -0.93 21.94
N LEU A 21 -5.59 0.34 22.05
CA LEU A 21 -5.29 1.16 20.87
C LEU A 21 -4.08 0.64 20.10
N ALA A 22 -3.03 0.22 20.82
CA ALA A 22 -1.87 -0.40 20.20
C ALA A 22 -2.24 -1.68 19.43
N ALA A 23 -3.07 -2.54 20.02
CA ALA A 23 -3.54 -3.76 19.36
C ALA A 23 -4.33 -3.46 18.07
N ILE A 24 -5.26 -2.50 18.12
CA ILE A 24 -6.03 -2.08 16.93
C ILE A 24 -5.09 -1.56 15.84
N PHE A 25 -4.10 -0.74 16.22
CA PHE A 25 -3.13 -0.18 15.28
C PHE A 25 -2.26 -1.27 14.62
N VAL A 26 -1.78 -2.23 15.42
CA VAL A 26 -1.01 -3.37 14.91
C VAL A 26 -1.85 -4.22 13.96
N CYS A 27 -3.12 -4.51 14.29
CA CYS A 27 -4.02 -5.23 13.41
C CYS A 27 -4.27 -4.49 12.09
N ALA A 28 -4.46 -3.17 12.13
CA ALA A 28 -4.61 -2.35 10.93
C ALA A 28 -3.37 -2.38 10.05
N LEU A 29 -2.17 -2.27 10.65
CA LEU A 29 -0.91 -2.38 9.91
C LEU A 29 -0.72 -3.76 9.28
N ILE A 30 -1.06 -4.83 10.00
CA ILE A 30 -1.00 -6.21 9.46
C ILE A 30 -1.97 -6.34 8.28
N GLN A 31 -3.20 -5.84 8.38
CA GLN A 31 -4.14 -5.85 7.26
C GLN A 31 -3.58 -5.08 6.05
N GLN A 32 -3.01 -3.90 6.26
CA GLN A 32 -2.45 -3.10 5.18
C GLN A 32 -1.21 -3.75 4.54
N LEU A 33 -0.31 -4.34 5.33
CA LEU A 33 0.93 -4.92 4.80
C LEU A 33 0.71 -6.26 4.11
N PHE A 34 -0.14 -7.12 4.67
CA PHE A 34 -0.28 -8.49 4.20
C PHE A 34 -1.50 -8.71 3.30
N PHE A 35 -2.55 -7.90 3.43
CA PHE A 35 -3.82 -8.11 2.74
C PHE A 35 -4.20 -6.99 1.78
N SER A 36 -3.57 -5.81 1.84
CA SER A 36 -3.77 -4.79 0.82
C SER A 36 -3.07 -5.22 -0.47
N SER A 37 -3.84 -5.67 -1.46
CA SER A 37 -3.30 -5.81 -2.82
C SER A 37 -2.87 -4.43 -3.30
N ASN A 38 -1.58 -4.24 -3.60
CA ASN A 38 -1.11 -3.00 -4.18
C ASN A 38 -1.84 -2.80 -5.53
N PRO A 39 -2.72 -1.80 -5.68
CA PRO A 39 -3.49 -1.65 -6.92
C PRO A 39 -2.58 -1.38 -8.12
N LEU A 40 -1.37 -0.85 -7.87
CA LEU A 40 -0.35 -0.60 -8.89
C LEU A 40 0.47 -1.85 -9.23
N SER A 41 0.45 -2.91 -8.41
CA SER A 41 1.13 -4.17 -8.77
C SER A 41 0.38 -4.97 -9.84
N LYS A 42 -0.85 -4.57 -10.16
CA LYS A 42 -1.66 -5.16 -11.23
C LYS A 42 -1.53 -4.40 -12.55
N VAL A 43 -0.68 -3.38 -12.63
CA VAL A 43 -0.41 -2.70 -13.90
C VAL A 43 0.36 -3.70 -14.78
N PRO A 44 -0.21 -4.13 -15.92
CA PRO A 44 0.44 -5.09 -16.80
C PRO A 44 1.71 -4.45 -17.36
N THR A 45 2.87 -5.02 -17.03
CA THR A 45 4.13 -4.65 -17.69
C THR A 45 4.20 -5.35 -19.04
N VAL A 46 4.24 -4.55 -20.10
CA VAL A 46 4.37 -5.03 -21.49
C VAL A 46 5.71 -4.57 -22.05
N GLY A 47 6.32 -5.41 -22.88
CA GLY A 47 7.59 -5.12 -23.50
C GLY A 47 8.83 -5.50 -22.68
N ASP A 48 8.70 -6.25 -21.59
CA ASP A 48 9.84 -6.79 -20.83
C ASP A 48 10.69 -7.77 -21.66
N GLU A 49 10.09 -8.38 -22.68
CA GLU A 49 10.75 -9.16 -23.71
C GLU A 49 11.71 -8.33 -24.60
N TYR A 50 11.51 -7.01 -24.67
CA TYR A 50 12.42 -6.11 -25.38
C TYR A 50 13.55 -5.70 -24.43
N GLY A 51 14.68 -6.40 -24.53
CA GLY A 51 15.86 -6.11 -23.73
C GLY A 51 16.39 -4.68 -23.90
N GLY A 52 16.27 -3.88 -22.84
CA GLY A 52 16.80 -2.51 -22.76
C GLY A 52 15.82 -1.43 -23.22
N TYR A 53 16.04 -0.21 -22.72
CA TYR A 53 15.14 0.93 -22.90
C TYR A 53 14.90 1.29 -24.39
N GLU A 54 15.95 1.24 -25.21
CA GLU A 54 15.87 1.64 -26.62
C GLU A 54 14.96 0.71 -27.44
N LYS A 55 15.05 -0.60 -27.19
CA LYS A 55 14.19 -1.58 -27.87
C LYS A 55 12.75 -1.46 -27.43
N LYS A 56 12.50 -1.20 -26.13
CA LYS A 56 11.17 -0.87 -25.60
C LYS A 56 10.59 0.36 -26.29
N ARG A 57 11.39 1.42 -26.47
CA ARG A 57 10.96 2.65 -27.16
C ARG A 57 10.55 2.37 -28.60
N GLN A 58 11.38 1.63 -29.35
CA GLN A 58 11.08 1.28 -30.74
C GLN A 58 9.85 0.38 -30.86
N ALA A 59 9.69 -0.60 -29.96
CA ALA A 59 8.52 -1.46 -29.91
C ALA A 59 7.24 -0.67 -29.61
N TYR A 60 7.28 0.30 -28.69
CA TYR A 60 6.16 1.21 -28.46
C TYR A 60 5.82 2.03 -29.71
N LEU A 61 6.82 2.62 -30.38
CA LEU A 61 6.58 3.45 -31.55
C LEU A 61 6.04 2.66 -32.76
N THR A 62 6.34 1.37 -32.85
CA THR A 62 5.96 0.54 -34.00
C THR A 62 4.77 -0.39 -33.74
N ARG A 63 4.56 -0.82 -32.50
CA ARG A 63 3.56 -1.82 -32.09
C ARG A 63 2.75 -1.39 -30.87
N ALA A 64 2.62 -0.09 -30.60
CA ALA A 64 1.86 0.45 -29.45
C ALA A 64 0.47 -0.17 -29.30
N LYS A 65 -0.26 -0.35 -30.41
CA LYS A 65 -1.62 -0.93 -30.39
C LYS A 65 -1.61 -2.36 -29.83
N ASP A 66 -0.70 -3.18 -30.34
CA ASP A 66 -0.61 -4.59 -29.95
C ASP A 66 -0.16 -4.72 -28.49
N LEU A 67 0.82 -3.91 -28.06
CA LEU A 67 1.27 -3.81 -26.67
C LEU A 67 0.15 -3.38 -25.72
N TYR A 68 -0.69 -2.44 -26.15
CA TYR A 68 -1.81 -1.97 -25.34
C TYR A 68 -2.89 -3.05 -25.17
N VAL A 69 -3.21 -3.77 -26.25
CA VAL A 69 -4.17 -4.89 -26.21
C VAL A 69 -3.65 -6.03 -25.34
N GLU A 70 -2.38 -6.40 -25.51
CA GLU A 70 -1.73 -7.44 -24.71
C GLU A 70 -1.82 -7.12 -23.21
N GLY A 71 -1.53 -5.88 -22.83
CA GLY A 71 -1.65 -5.42 -21.45
C GLY A 71 -3.07 -5.53 -20.91
N TYR A 72 -4.08 -5.19 -21.71
CA TYR A 72 -5.48 -5.26 -21.28
C TYR A 72 -6.00 -6.70 -21.11
N THR A 73 -5.40 -7.68 -21.80
CA THR A 73 -5.79 -9.10 -21.74
C THR A 73 -5.08 -9.93 -20.67
N LYS A 74 -4.05 -9.38 -19.99
CA LYS A 74 -3.35 -10.04 -18.87
C LYS A 74 -4.03 -9.75 -17.54
#